data_AF-A0A429BJT3-F1
#
_entry.id   AF-A0A429BJT3-F1
#
_cell.length_a   1.000
_cell.length_b   1.000
_cell.length_c   1.000
_cell.angle_alpha   90.00
_cell.angle_beta   90.00
_cell.angle_gamma   90.00
#
_symmetry.space_group_name_H-M   'P 1'
#
loop_
_entity.id
_entity.type
_entity.pdbx_description
1 polymer ?
#
loop_
_entity_poly.entity_id
_entity_poly.type
_entity_poly.pdbx_seq_one_letter_code
_entity_poly.pdbx_strand_id
1 'polypeptide(L)'
;MGMPIAIDGTSPAGVASPSTLTTASFTPPAGSLLVALVMTTDGTISNSGTARTWTNRKQHGTYTGLRIYTAPNPTASALTVSITGDGALKVFVVTGQNASPAGANGAGATTTNNATVNGYTSTGANSRGFVAAINWAAGGAPSSTDDEYAAFYGDFGMGMLGAVKAANSGASGSTVQFNLDADGTGAADWAWIALEILAGSTDATISVTEVGAAGEVPAPSIAAAQNATVSPAVVAAAGEVPSATVKTGQTAKPSAVDVRAEVPAPNVVAGSATLVQPSVVNASGQVPAPTVSASQAATASPTVVAGQADVPSPTVSATTAATVTPEVVEAQALVPSAGVSVPILPGTLITQDAQVEWGGTALWGTGTSYRLLEITGWDAKPQLDDLTQEEPARHGANAGVSYLQRRIVTIKLQVDALSDPTEVSGLLAQLRYDTRTLRDNTLWTLVIRGYTETLMAFGKVIDRTGVMDRDWSIGAPEPVITIMCPDPRRYSLDQHSVVIPANASSPMTLVNDGDLYTNPLLRFAGPATNPLLYNETLDRVLGFDMTLGAGELLVVDTQRGKVTIGNVDHEADISDTISVPVKEFFLDVGSNELSYETDSGGAGGVEVLWRDANE
;
A
#
# COMPACT_ATOMS: atom_id res chain seq x y z
N MET A 1 -4.79 -7.95 12.17
CA MET A 1 -4.41 -7.71 13.58
C MET A 1 -2.91 -7.48 13.61
N GLY A 2 -2.38 -6.58 14.45
CA GLY A 2 -0.94 -6.35 14.54
C GLY A 2 -0.15 -7.59 15.00
N MET A 3 1.05 -7.79 14.46
CA MET A 3 1.93 -8.89 14.83
C MET A 3 2.36 -8.74 16.31
N PRO A 4 2.31 -9.83 17.12
CA PRO A 4 2.77 -9.76 18.49
C PRO A 4 4.29 -9.60 18.52
N ILE A 5 4.80 -8.64 19.29
CA ILE A 5 6.25 -8.53 19.52
C ILE A 5 6.75 -9.76 20.27
N ALA A 6 7.86 -10.31 19.78
CA ALA A 6 8.64 -11.36 20.42
C ALA A 6 10.06 -10.89 20.73
N ILE A 7 10.65 -11.48 21.76
CA ILE A 7 12.08 -11.38 22.07
C ILE A 7 12.75 -12.62 21.50
N ASP A 8 13.74 -12.42 20.64
CA ASP A 8 14.40 -13.49 19.92
C ASP A 8 15.54 -14.12 20.76
N GLY A 9 15.66 -15.45 20.70
CA GLY A 9 16.63 -16.23 21.47
C GLY A 9 18.10 -15.96 21.15
N THR A 10 18.39 -15.22 20.08
CA THR A 10 19.75 -14.72 19.77
C THR A 10 20.14 -13.50 20.61
N SER A 11 19.25 -12.97 21.45
CA SER A 11 19.54 -11.90 22.42
C SER A 11 20.72 -12.28 23.33
N PRO A 12 21.86 -11.57 23.29
CA PRO A 12 23.04 -11.96 24.06
C PRO A 12 22.83 -11.85 25.57
N ALA A 13 23.66 -12.58 26.33
CA ALA A 13 23.82 -12.31 27.76
C ALA A 13 24.24 -10.85 27.97
N GLY A 14 23.70 -10.21 29.01
CA GLY A 14 24.15 -8.88 29.41
C GLY A 14 25.54 -8.92 30.02
N VAL A 15 26.28 -7.82 29.90
CA VAL A 15 27.67 -7.70 30.32
C VAL A 15 27.80 -6.55 31.31
N ALA A 16 28.52 -6.78 32.40
CA ALA A 16 28.95 -5.77 33.35
C ALA A 16 30.47 -5.88 33.56
N SER A 17 31.17 -4.76 33.51
CA SER A 17 32.64 -4.68 33.55
C SER A 17 33.09 -3.22 33.74
N PRO A 18 34.27 -2.96 34.32
CA PRO A 18 34.97 -1.69 34.11
C PRO A 18 35.39 -1.50 32.63
N SER A 19 35.63 -0.25 32.26
CA SER A 19 36.22 0.30 31.03
C SER A 19 35.45 0.17 29.71
N THR A 20 35.03 -1.02 29.28
CA THR A 20 34.33 -1.21 27.99
C THR A 20 33.49 -2.48 27.99
N LEU A 21 32.19 -2.29 27.79
CA LEU A 21 31.17 -3.33 27.82
C LEU A 21 30.95 -3.82 26.40
N THR A 22 31.35 -5.07 26.10
CA THR A 22 31.16 -5.69 24.79
C THR A 22 30.41 -7.01 24.94
N THR A 23 29.29 -7.16 24.25
CA THR A 23 28.51 -8.41 24.26
C THR A 23 29.32 -9.58 23.68
N ALA A 24 28.96 -10.80 24.05
CA ALA A 24 29.30 -11.96 23.22
C ALA A 24 28.81 -11.76 21.77
N SER A 25 29.43 -12.46 20.82
CA SER A 25 29.00 -12.42 19.41
C SER A 25 27.67 -13.15 19.23
N PHE A 26 26.72 -12.50 18.56
CA PHE A 26 25.40 -13.05 18.26
C PHE A 26 24.95 -12.69 16.84
N THR A 27 23.99 -13.46 16.29
CA THR A 27 23.52 -13.32 14.91
C THR A 27 22.01 -13.04 14.91
N PRO A 28 21.57 -11.78 15.02
CA PRO A 28 20.16 -11.43 15.01
C PRO A 28 19.51 -11.69 13.64
N PRO A 29 18.22 -12.09 13.57
CA PRO A 29 17.49 -12.26 12.30
C PRO A 29 17.41 -10.96 11.48
N ALA A 30 17.32 -11.09 10.15
CA ALA A 30 17.06 -9.95 9.27
C ALA A 30 15.68 -9.34 9.55
N GLY A 31 15.58 -8.01 9.55
CA GLY A 31 14.36 -7.28 9.88
C GLY A 31 14.11 -7.08 11.38
N SER A 32 14.98 -7.58 12.26
CA SER A 32 14.84 -7.37 13.71
C SER A 32 15.21 -5.93 14.12
N LEU A 33 14.83 -5.55 15.35
CA LEU A 33 15.32 -4.36 16.03
C LEU A 33 16.25 -4.78 17.17
N LEU A 34 17.38 -4.09 17.31
CA LEU A 34 18.25 -4.19 18.49
C LEU A 34 17.82 -3.12 19.49
N VAL A 35 17.51 -3.51 20.72
CA VAL A 35 17.23 -2.59 21.84
C VAL A 35 18.34 -2.76 22.86
N ALA A 36 19.15 -1.72 23.08
CA ALA A 36 20.27 -1.73 24.01
C ALA A 36 19.93 -0.89 25.26
N LEU A 37 19.89 -1.56 26.41
CA LEU A 37 19.78 -0.95 27.73
C LEU A 37 21.19 -0.66 28.24
N VAL A 38 21.47 0.61 28.51
CA VAL A 38 22.79 1.12 28.87
C VAL A 38 22.73 1.77 30.25
N MET A 39 23.57 1.30 31.16
CA MET A 39 23.76 1.82 32.50
C MET A 39 25.25 2.06 32.70
N THR A 40 25.75 3.19 32.20
CA THR A 40 27.21 3.52 32.19
C THR A 40 27.49 4.85 32.88
N THR A 41 28.74 5.11 33.23
CA THR A 41 29.20 6.45 33.65
C THR A 41 29.16 7.46 32.50
N ASP A 42 29.86 7.20 31.40
CA ASP A 42 29.65 7.89 30.11
C ASP A 42 30.23 7.08 28.93
N GLY A 43 29.63 7.20 27.74
CA GLY A 43 30.09 6.45 26.58
C GLY A 43 29.32 6.60 25.28
N THR A 44 29.91 6.06 24.20
CA THR A 44 29.32 5.96 22.86
C THR A 44 29.08 4.49 22.51
N ILE A 45 27.85 4.15 22.09
CA ILE A 45 27.49 2.80 21.63
C ILE A 45 27.92 2.58 20.17
N SER A 46 28.38 1.37 19.89
CA SER A 46 28.90 0.92 18.60
C SER A 46 28.64 -0.57 18.39
N ASN A 47 28.91 -1.09 17.19
CA ASN A 47 28.86 -2.53 16.92
C ASN A 47 29.98 -2.94 15.95
N SER A 48 30.39 -4.21 16.01
CA SER A 48 31.30 -4.79 15.01
C SER A 48 30.56 -5.21 13.73
N GLY A 49 31.32 -5.47 12.66
CA GLY A 49 30.78 -5.71 11.32
C GLY A 49 30.25 -4.43 10.67
N THR A 50 29.18 -4.55 9.87
CA THR A 50 28.51 -3.38 9.26
C THR A 50 28.01 -2.41 10.33
N ALA A 51 28.40 -1.14 10.25
CA ALA A 51 27.96 -0.11 11.18
C ALA A 51 26.43 0.06 11.15
N ARG A 52 25.80 0.14 12.33
CA ARG A 52 24.36 0.37 12.48
C ARG A 52 24.09 1.70 13.20
N THR A 53 23.06 2.43 12.77
CA THR A 53 22.68 3.71 13.37
C THR A 53 21.96 3.50 14.70
N TRP A 54 22.63 3.80 15.81
CA TRP A 54 22.06 3.72 17.16
C TRP A 54 21.36 5.02 17.56
N THR A 55 20.04 5.02 17.58
CA THR A 55 19.23 6.15 18.06
C THR A 55 19.06 6.07 19.58
N ASN A 56 19.48 7.09 20.33
CA ASN A 56 19.10 7.26 21.73
C ASN A 56 17.59 7.58 21.80
N ARG A 57 16.79 6.69 22.40
CA ARG A 57 15.33 6.84 22.53
C ARG A 57 14.92 7.42 23.87
N LYS A 58 15.70 7.16 24.93
CA LYS A 58 15.48 7.74 26.25
C LYS A 58 16.77 7.82 27.03
N GLN A 59 16.95 8.93 27.73
CA GLN A 59 18.03 9.18 28.69
C GLN A 59 17.42 9.76 29.97
N HIS A 60 18.01 9.45 31.13
CA HIS A 60 17.61 10.07 32.39
C HIS A 60 18.16 11.50 32.51
N GLY A 61 17.39 12.42 33.08
CA GLY A 61 17.79 13.84 33.21
C GLY A 61 19.03 14.03 34.08
N THR A 62 19.01 13.52 35.32
CA THR A 62 20.15 13.58 36.26
C THR A 62 21.28 12.62 35.87
N TYR A 63 20.98 11.32 35.75
CA TYR A 63 21.96 10.27 35.47
C TYR A 63 22.15 10.09 33.97
N THR A 64 22.93 10.99 33.36
CA THR A 64 23.08 11.12 31.89
C THR A 64 23.55 9.85 31.19
N GLY A 65 24.25 8.94 31.86
CA GLY A 65 24.72 7.66 31.33
C GLY A 65 23.72 6.49 31.44
N LEU A 66 22.53 6.70 32.05
CA LEU A 66 21.39 5.79 31.98
C LEU A 66 20.59 6.08 30.70
N ARG A 67 20.66 5.17 29.71
CA ARG A 67 20.13 5.36 28.35
C ARG A 67 19.49 4.08 27.78
N ILE A 68 18.51 4.25 26.90
CA ILE A 68 17.98 3.19 26.02
C ILE A 68 18.21 3.60 24.58
N TYR A 69 18.96 2.78 23.84
CA TYR A 69 19.21 2.96 22.40
C TYR A 69 18.47 1.91 21.58
N THR A 70 18.17 2.23 20.32
CA THR A 70 17.65 1.29 19.32
C THR A 70 18.43 1.36 18.02
N ALA A 71 18.71 0.23 17.37
CA ALA A 71 19.26 0.17 16.02
C ALA A 71 18.54 -0.89 15.17
N PRO A 72 18.13 -0.59 13.92
CA PRO A 72 17.53 -1.59 13.03
C PRO A 72 18.57 -2.60 12.52
N ASN A 73 18.14 -3.85 12.29
CA ASN A 73 18.99 -4.91 11.76
C ASN A 73 18.52 -5.36 10.36
N PRO A 74 19.01 -4.76 9.27
CA PRO A 74 18.54 -5.09 7.92
C PRO A 74 18.98 -6.48 7.44
N THR A 75 20.08 -7.02 7.96
CA THR A 75 20.67 -8.29 7.50
C THR A 75 21.04 -9.20 8.66
N ALA A 76 20.88 -10.52 8.46
CA ALA A 76 21.34 -11.52 9.41
C ALA A 76 22.88 -11.66 9.32
N SER A 77 23.59 -11.15 10.33
CA SER A 77 25.06 -11.13 10.37
C SER A 77 25.55 -11.23 11.81
N ALA A 78 26.58 -12.03 12.07
CA ALA A 78 27.22 -12.07 13.38
C ALA A 78 27.80 -10.70 13.77
N LEU A 79 27.53 -10.24 14.99
CA LEU A 79 28.01 -8.96 15.52
C LEU A 79 28.20 -9.01 17.04
N THR A 80 28.99 -8.08 17.55
CA THR A 80 29.05 -7.68 18.95
C THR A 80 28.56 -6.24 19.08
N VAL A 81 27.95 -5.88 20.21
CA VAL A 81 27.63 -4.49 20.56
C VAL A 81 28.57 -4.04 21.67
N SER A 82 29.13 -2.85 21.54
CA SER A 82 30.17 -2.30 22.42
C SER A 82 29.85 -0.88 22.86
N ILE A 83 29.99 -0.58 24.15
CA ILE A 83 29.99 0.79 24.69
C ILE A 83 31.15 0.98 25.66
N THR A 84 31.80 2.14 25.58
CA THR A 84 32.84 2.57 26.53
C THR A 84 32.24 3.00 27.86
N GLY A 85 33.02 2.96 28.93
CA GLY A 85 32.60 3.39 30.27
C GLY A 85 32.30 2.20 31.20
N ASP A 86 32.25 2.49 32.49
CA ASP A 86 32.03 1.50 33.54
C ASP A 86 30.53 1.29 33.76
N GLY A 87 30.09 0.04 33.96
CA GLY A 87 28.71 -0.28 34.32
C GLY A 87 28.16 -1.55 33.67
N ALA A 88 26.98 -1.47 33.06
CA ALA A 88 26.30 -2.61 32.42
C ALA A 88 25.62 -2.29 31.07
N LEU A 89 25.62 -3.29 30.19
CA LEU A 89 24.99 -3.32 28.86
C LEU A 89 24.18 -4.60 28.70
N LYS A 90 22.89 -4.48 28.38
CA LYS A 90 22.05 -5.60 27.89
C LYS A 90 21.49 -5.25 26.53
N VAL A 91 21.57 -6.18 25.58
CA VAL A 91 20.94 -6.05 24.27
C VAL A 91 19.84 -7.10 24.13
N PHE A 92 18.68 -6.67 23.67
CA PHE A 92 17.57 -7.52 23.26
C PHE A 92 17.44 -7.45 21.74
N VAL A 93 17.19 -8.61 21.12
CA VAL A 93 16.81 -8.75 19.71
C VAL A 93 15.30 -8.88 19.68
N VAL A 94 14.63 -7.97 18.98
CA VAL A 94 13.17 -7.83 18.97
C VAL A 94 12.66 -8.08 17.56
N THR A 95 11.59 -8.86 17.44
CA THR A 95 10.90 -9.15 16.17
C THR A 95 9.40 -8.85 16.28
N GLY A 96 8.74 -8.61 15.15
CA GLY A 96 7.32 -8.22 15.12
C GLY A 96 7.06 -6.76 15.50
N GLN A 97 8.07 -5.89 15.45
CA GLN A 97 7.99 -4.46 15.75
C GLN A 97 7.59 -3.60 14.53
N ASN A 98 7.13 -2.38 14.78
CA ASN A 98 6.80 -1.39 13.75
C ASN A 98 8.05 -0.84 13.01
N ALA A 99 7.89 -0.38 11.77
CA ALA A 99 8.93 0.36 11.04
C ALA A 99 9.33 1.68 11.71
N SER A 100 8.39 2.31 12.44
CA SER A 100 8.65 3.36 13.43
C SER A 100 8.47 2.78 14.85
N PRO A 101 9.46 2.07 15.41
CA PRO A 101 9.24 1.18 16.54
C PRO A 101 9.10 1.86 17.90
N ALA A 102 9.52 3.12 18.08
CA ALA A 102 9.52 3.76 19.41
C ALA A 102 8.19 4.44 19.71
N GLY A 103 7.51 4.01 20.79
CA GLY A 103 6.26 4.59 21.29
C GLY A 103 6.47 5.54 22.46
N ALA A 104 5.59 5.45 23.47
CA ALA A 104 5.72 6.21 24.70
C ALA A 104 7.02 5.89 25.46
N ASN A 105 7.43 6.81 26.33
CA ASN A 105 8.59 6.65 27.20
C ASN A 105 8.41 7.43 28.49
N GLY A 106 9.09 7.02 29.55
CA GLY A 106 9.03 7.66 30.85
C GLY A 106 10.36 7.60 31.59
N ALA A 107 10.41 8.32 32.71
CA ALA A 107 11.55 8.37 33.61
C ALA A 107 11.07 8.76 35.02
N GLY A 108 11.82 8.37 36.04
CA GLY A 108 11.54 8.78 37.40
C GLY A 108 12.60 8.29 38.38
N ALA A 109 12.40 8.64 39.65
CA ALA A 109 13.21 8.17 40.76
C ALA A 109 12.33 7.78 41.95
N THR A 110 12.80 6.87 42.80
CA THR A 110 12.10 6.46 44.03
C THR A 110 13.05 5.84 45.04
N THR A 111 12.86 6.13 46.33
CA THR A 111 13.61 5.49 47.43
C THR A 111 12.86 4.31 48.06
N THR A 112 11.73 3.92 47.48
CA THR A 112 10.95 2.74 47.90
C THR A 112 11.59 1.48 47.34
N ASN A 113 11.81 0.46 48.19
CA ASN A 113 12.21 -0.87 47.72
C ASN A 113 10.99 -1.69 47.27
N ASN A 114 11.18 -2.67 46.38
CA ASN A 114 10.14 -3.42 45.68
C ASN A 114 9.07 -2.50 45.05
N ALA A 115 9.53 -1.52 44.27
CA ALA A 115 8.69 -0.46 43.74
C ALA A 115 8.05 -0.83 42.39
N THR A 116 6.72 -0.97 42.38
CA THR A 116 5.93 -0.95 41.14
C THR A 116 5.86 0.47 40.59
N VAL A 117 6.65 0.78 39.55
CA VAL A 117 6.70 2.10 38.92
C VAL A 117 5.82 2.19 37.67
N ASN A 118 5.09 3.29 37.51
CA ASN A 118 4.35 3.59 36.29
C ASN A 118 5.33 4.03 35.19
N GLY A 119 5.75 3.09 34.34
CA GLY A 119 6.76 3.32 33.32
C GLY A 119 6.29 4.31 32.24
N TYR A 120 5.10 4.10 31.68
CA TYR A 120 4.44 4.97 30.71
C TYR A 120 2.98 4.52 30.48
N THR A 121 2.19 5.30 29.75
CA THR A 121 0.89 4.87 29.19
C THR A 121 1.08 4.41 27.75
N SER A 122 0.69 3.17 27.44
CA SER A 122 0.86 2.51 26.13
C SER A 122 0.18 3.30 25.02
N THR A 123 0.90 3.67 23.96
CA THR A 123 0.28 4.30 22.77
C THR A 123 -0.10 3.26 21.71
N GLY A 124 0.61 2.13 21.63
CA GLY A 124 0.20 0.97 20.85
C GLY A 124 -0.69 0.00 21.64
N ALA A 125 -1.40 -0.85 20.90
CA ALA A 125 -1.88 -2.13 21.40
C ALA A 125 -0.84 -3.23 21.05
N ASN A 126 -0.78 -4.31 21.84
CA ASN A 126 0.21 -5.40 21.69
C ASN A 126 1.70 -4.95 21.72
N SER A 127 1.99 -3.76 22.25
CA SER A 127 3.35 -3.21 22.35
C SER A 127 4.19 -3.88 23.45
N ARG A 128 5.51 -3.79 23.38
CA ARG A 128 6.43 -4.39 24.37
C ARG A 128 7.19 -3.32 25.13
N GLY A 129 7.12 -3.37 26.46
CA GLY A 129 7.80 -2.40 27.33
C GLY A 129 9.18 -2.85 27.79
N PHE A 130 10.13 -1.93 27.80
CA PHE A 130 11.49 -2.10 28.31
C PHE A 130 11.77 -1.07 29.39
N VAL A 131 12.54 -1.43 30.42
CA VAL A 131 13.00 -0.55 31.50
C VAL A 131 14.49 -0.72 31.73
N ALA A 132 15.19 0.39 31.98
CA ALA A 132 16.56 0.39 32.48
C ALA A 132 16.62 1.24 33.76
N ALA A 133 17.27 0.75 34.80
CA ALA A 133 17.29 1.37 36.12
C ALA A 133 18.63 1.15 36.85
N ILE A 134 19.00 2.12 37.69
CA ILE A 134 20.16 2.08 38.57
C ILE A 134 19.70 2.35 40.00
N ASN A 135 20.17 1.56 40.96
CA ASN A 135 19.98 1.78 42.39
C ASN A 135 21.33 2.19 43.03
N TRP A 136 21.40 3.40 43.57
CA TRP A 136 22.59 3.96 44.21
C TRP A 136 22.77 3.54 45.68
N ALA A 137 21.81 2.84 46.26
CA ALA A 137 21.84 2.33 47.64
C ALA A 137 21.99 0.80 47.73
N ALA A 138 22.29 0.12 46.61
CA ALA A 138 22.28 -1.34 46.53
C ALA A 138 23.48 -2.00 47.24
N GLY A 139 23.21 -3.07 48.00
CA GLY A 139 24.25 -3.97 48.54
C GLY A 139 24.59 -5.16 47.63
N GLY A 140 23.85 -5.35 46.54
CA GLY A 140 23.91 -6.54 45.69
C GLY A 140 23.11 -6.37 44.39
N ALA A 141 22.85 -7.48 43.70
CA ALA A 141 22.21 -7.48 42.38
C ALA A 141 20.68 -7.30 42.53
N PRO A 142 20.05 -6.32 41.87
CA PRO A 142 18.60 -6.14 41.92
C PRO A 142 17.80 -7.31 41.32
N SER A 143 16.47 -7.23 41.40
CA SER A 143 15.55 -8.19 40.78
C SER A 143 14.24 -7.53 40.33
N SER A 144 13.44 -8.29 39.58
CA SER A 144 12.16 -7.90 39.02
C SER A 144 11.21 -9.08 38.89
N THR A 145 9.93 -8.79 38.62
CA THR A 145 8.92 -9.78 38.21
C THR A 145 8.70 -9.81 36.69
N ASP A 146 9.47 -9.00 35.96
CA ASP A 146 9.56 -9.00 34.50
C ASP A 146 10.76 -9.83 34.01
N ASP A 147 10.86 -10.08 32.69
CA ASP A 147 11.97 -10.83 32.11
C ASP A 147 13.25 -9.96 32.11
N GLU A 148 14.27 -10.39 32.85
CA GLU A 148 15.26 -9.46 33.40
C GLU A 148 16.73 -9.79 33.10
N TYR A 149 17.54 -8.74 33.17
CA TYR A 149 18.98 -8.81 33.37
C TYR A 149 19.35 -7.85 34.51
N ALA A 150 19.84 -8.40 35.62
CA ALA A 150 20.36 -7.64 36.74
C ALA A 150 21.88 -7.83 36.87
N ALA A 151 22.56 -6.78 37.37
CA ALA A 151 23.97 -6.79 37.68
C ALA A 151 24.26 -5.95 38.94
N PHE A 152 25.36 -6.25 39.62
CA PHE A 152 25.89 -5.42 40.70
C PHE A 152 27.29 -4.94 40.32
N TYR A 153 27.53 -3.62 40.42
CA TYR A 153 28.83 -3.04 40.16
C TYR A 153 29.44 -2.52 41.46
N GLY A 154 30.18 -3.41 42.13
CA GLY A 154 30.69 -3.23 43.49
C GLY A 154 31.68 -2.07 43.68
N ASP A 155 32.43 -1.70 42.63
CA ASP A 155 33.41 -0.60 42.69
C ASP A 155 32.78 0.76 43.05
N PHE A 156 31.47 0.92 42.78
CA PHE A 156 30.68 2.10 43.12
C PHE A 156 29.47 1.79 44.02
N GLY A 157 29.31 0.54 44.47
CA GLY A 157 28.17 0.11 45.29
C GLY A 157 26.80 0.29 44.63
N MET A 158 26.72 0.12 43.30
CA MET A 158 25.47 0.37 42.55
C MET A 158 24.88 -0.90 41.92
N GLY A 159 23.57 -1.05 42.04
CA GLY A 159 22.79 -2.11 41.41
C GLY A 159 22.25 -1.63 40.07
N MET A 160 22.22 -2.50 39.07
CA MET A 160 21.78 -2.20 37.71
C MET A 160 20.74 -3.23 37.27
N LEU A 161 19.64 -2.76 36.65
CA LEU A 161 18.52 -3.58 36.23
C LEU A 161 18.04 -3.17 34.84
N GLY A 162 18.07 -4.09 33.89
CA GLY A 162 17.51 -3.93 32.56
C GLY A 162 16.52 -5.04 32.26
N ALA A 163 15.22 -4.73 32.19
CA ALA A 163 14.15 -5.72 32.06
C ALA A 163 13.18 -5.39 30.92
N VAL A 164 12.44 -6.41 30.48
CA VAL A 164 11.41 -6.34 29.44
C VAL A 164 10.12 -7.01 29.94
N LYS A 165 8.97 -6.40 29.65
CA LYS A 165 7.66 -6.93 30.09
C LYS A 165 7.48 -8.36 29.60
N ALA A 166 7.14 -9.28 30.50
CA ALA A 166 6.97 -10.71 30.15
C ALA A 166 5.87 -10.93 29.08
N ALA A 167 4.82 -10.12 29.10
CA ALA A 167 3.76 -10.07 28.09
C ALA A 167 3.77 -8.76 27.29
N ASN A 168 3.14 -8.77 26.11
CA ASN A 168 2.77 -7.54 25.40
C ASN A 168 1.67 -6.78 26.15
N SER A 169 1.57 -5.47 25.92
CA SER A 169 0.47 -4.63 26.42
C SER A 169 -0.87 -5.04 25.81
N GLY A 170 -1.97 -4.66 26.47
CA GLY A 170 -3.32 -4.92 25.99
C GLY A 170 -3.75 -3.90 24.94
N ALA A 171 -4.84 -3.18 25.21
CA ALA A 171 -5.25 -2.04 24.40
C ALA A 171 -4.32 -0.82 24.64
N SER A 172 -4.27 0.08 23.65
CA SER A 172 -3.74 1.43 23.82
C SER A 172 -4.46 2.17 24.97
N GLY A 173 -3.76 3.09 25.63
CA GLY A 173 -4.22 3.76 26.85
C GLY A 173 -4.00 2.96 28.15
N SER A 174 -3.46 1.74 28.09
CA SER A 174 -3.12 0.96 29.29
C SER A 174 -1.82 1.44 29.94
N THR A 175 -1.81 1.58 31.27
CA THR A 175 -0.59 1.91 32.03
C THR A 175 0.36 0.72 32.09
N VAL A 176 1.57 0.86 31.56
CA VAL A 176 2.62 -0.16 31.67
C VAL A 176 3.42 0.09 32.95
N GLN A 177 3.40 -0.89 33.85
CA GLN A 177 4.13 -0.86 35.12
C GLN A 177 5.31 -1.83 35.10
N PHE A 178 6.40 -1.48 35.78
CA PHE A 178 7.58 -2.33 35.97
C PHE A 178 7.87 -2.50 37.46
N ASN A 179 8.46 -3.63 37.85
CA ASN A 179 8.88 -3.85 39.23
C ASN A 179 10.39 -3.58 39.39
N LEU A 180 10.76 -2.75 40.36
CA LEU A 180 12.15 -2.44 40.71
C LEU A 180 12.42 -2.90 42.16
N ASP A 181 12.94 -4.10 42.33
CA ASP A 181 13.28 -4.66 43.66
C ASP A 181 14.79 -4.67 43.86
N ALA A 182 15.25 -4.21 45.01
CA ALA A 182 16.66 -4.14 45.39
C ALA A 182 16.98 -5.24 46.39
N ASP A 183 18.17 -5.83 46.25
CA ASP A 183 18.59 -7.03 46.98
C ASP A 183 18.28 -6.97 48.49
N GLY A 184 17.43 -7.90 48.95
CA GLY A 184 16.99 -8.03 50.33
C GLY A 184 16.09 -6.90 50.83
N THR A 185 16.23 -6.54 52.11
CA THR A 185 15.47 -5.46 52.75
C THR A 185 16.26 -4.15 52.83
N GLY A 186 17.08 -3.88 51.81
CA GLY A 186 17.97 -2.72 51.76
C GLY A 186 17.23 -1.39 51.59
N ALA A 187 17.98 -0.30 51.76
CA ALA A 187 17.55 0.99 51.24
C ALA A 187 17.59 0.96 49.70
N ALA A 188 16.68 1.69 49.05
CA ALA A 188 16.70 1.91 47.62
C ALA A 188 16.91 3.39 47.33
N ASP A 189 17.62 3.69 46.25
CA ASP A 189 17.69 5.00 45.60
C ASP A 189 17.68 4.76 44.08
N TRP A 190 16.49 4.43 43.59
CA TRP A 190 16.26 4.07 42.19
C TRP A 190 16.18 5.32 41.31
N ALA A 191 16.90 5.30 40.20
CA ALA A 191 16.63 6.13 39.03
C ALA A 191 16.36 5.22 37.83
N TRP A 192 15.27 5.45 37.10
CA TRP A 192 14.79 4.57 36.04
C TRP A 192 14.32 5.32 34.80
N ILE A 193 14.38 4.64 33.65
CA ILE A 193 13.81 5.06 32.38
C ILE A 193 13.09 3.89 31.71
N ALA A 194 11.99 4.17 31.02
CA ALA A 194 11.19 3.16 30.33
C ALA A 194 10.89 3.58 28.88
N LEU A 195 10.76 2.58 28.00
CA LEU A 195 10.48 2.75 26.57
C LEU A 195 9.45 1.71 26.09
N GLU A 196 8.48 2.16 25.32
CA GLU A 196 7.58 1.32 24.53
C GLU A 196 8.20 1.01 23.16
N ILE A 197 8.18 -0.27 22.78
CA ILE A 197 8.34 -0.70 21.39
C ILE A 197 6.97 -1.05 20.82
N LEU A 198 6.55 -0.36 19.76
CA LEU A 198 5.27 -0.52 19.08
C LEU A 198 5.25 -1.77 18.21
N ALA A 199 4.14 -2.49 18.24
CA ALA A 199 3.90 -3.67 17.42
C ALA A 199 3.86 -3.33 15.92
N GLY A 200 4.31 -4.28 15.10
CA GLY A 200 4.17 -4.23 13.66
C GLY A 200 2.69 -4.28 13.28
N SER A 201 2.19 -3.20 12.72
CA SER A 201 0.99 -3.27 11.90
C SER A 201 1.34 -4.02 10.61
N THR A 202 0.42 -4.84 10.10
CA THR A 202 0.44 -5.28 8.70
C THR A 202 0.23 -4.11 7.73
N ASP A 203 -0.30 -3.00 8.25
CA ASP A 203 -0.85 -1.89 7.49
C ASP A 203 0.07 -0.67 7.68
N ALA A 204 0.83 -0.31 6.63
CA ALA A 204 1.70 0.88 6.65
C ALA A 204 0.86 2.17 6.63
N THR A 205 1.17 3.11 7.50
CA THR A 205 0.27 4.25 7.81
C THR A 205 0.69 5.55 7.11
N ILE A 206 -0.28 6.21 6.46
CA ILE A 206 -0.28 7.65 6.13
C ILE A 206 -1.60 8.22 6.68
N SER A 207 -1.61 9.48 7.15
CA SER A 207 -2.62 9.99 8.10
C SER A 207 -3.37 11.24 7.63
N VAL A 208 -4.71 11.27 7.69
CA VAL A 208 -5.59 12.47 7.56
C VAL A 208 -6.84 12.32 8.47
N THR A 209 -7.62 13.39 8.69
CA THR A 209 -8.56 13.64 9.82
C THR A 209 -10.08 13.41 9.49
N GLU A 210 -11.04 13.98 10.25
CA GLU A 210 -12.32 13.34 10.72
C GLU A 210 -13.67 14.06 10.38
N VAL A 211 -14.82 13.52 10.89
CA VAL A 211 -16.26 14.01 10.95
C VAL A 211 -17.18 13.53 9.78
N GLY A 212 -18.50 13.23 9.90
CA GLY A 212 -19.53 13.32 10.99
C GLY A 212 -20.84 12.48 10.72
N ALA A 213 -21.99 12.75 11.38
CA ALA A 213 -23.18 11.83 11.41
C ALA A 213 -24.59 12.43 11.74
N ALA A 214 -25.70 11.65 11.54
CA ALA A 214 -27.07 11.79 12.16
C ALA A 214 -28.03 10.56 11.90
N GLY A 215 -28.97 10.22 12.83
CA GLY A 215 -29.92 9.05 12.77
C GLY A 215 -31.42 9.39 13.10
N GLU A 216 -32.38 8.53 13.51
CA GLU A 216 -32.46 7.10 13.97
C GLU A 216 -33.96 6.57 13.98
N VAL A 217 -34.33 5.57 14.86
CA VAL A 217 -35.60 5.28 15.63
C VAL A 217 -36.40 3.97 15.34
N PRO A 218 -37.31 3.44 16.23
CA PRO A 218 -37.62 3.61 17.68
C PRO A 218 -37.27 2.37 18.58
N ALA A 219 -37.74 2.20 19.85
CA ALA A 219 -37.23 1.21 20.84
C ALA A 219 -38.18 0.71 21.98
N PRO A 220 -37.85 -0.39 22.69
CA PRO A 220 -38.37 -0.76 24.02
C PRO A 220 -37.72 0.03 25.17
N SER A 221 -38.35 0.09 26.36
CA SER A 221 -37.92 0.96 27.48
C SER A 221 -37.60 0.23 28.78
N ILE A 222 -36.45 0.55 29.39
CA ILE A 222 -36.13 0.29 30.81
C ILE A 222 -35.68 1.62 31.42
N ALA A 223 -36.25 1.99 32.57
CA ALA A 223 -35.83 3.17 33.33
C ALA A 223 -34.93 2.75 34.51
N ALA A 224 -33.63 2.97 34.36
CA ALA A 224 -32.63 2.88 35.42
C ALA A 224 -31.76 4.14 35.41
N ALA A 225 -31.10 4.45 36.54
CA ALA A 225 -30.23 5.61 36.63
C ALA A 225 -28.97 5.47 35.75
N GLN A 226 -28.28 6.59 35.51
CA GLN A 226 -27.18 6.71 34.55
C GLN A 226 -26.02 5.74 34.84
N ASN A 227 -25.27 5.38 33.79
CA ASN A 227 -24.13 4.45 33.79
C ASN A 227 -24.46 2.99 34.16
N ALA A 228 -25.48 2.41 33.51
CA ALA A 228 -25.80 0.99 33.59
C ALA A 228 -25.55 0.27 32.25
N THR A 229 -24.57 -0.62 32.20
CA THR A 229 -24.43 -1.60 31.09
C THR A 229 -25.43 -2.72 31.30
N VAL A 230 -26.53 -2.70 30.54
CA VAL A 230 -27.52 -3.79 30.56
C VAL A 230 -26.95 -5.00 29.82
N SER A 231 -26.95 -6.16 30.48
CA SER A 231 -26.72 -7.46 29.84
C SER A 231 -28.06 -8.20 29.83
N PRO A 232 -28.83 -8.19 28.72
CA PRO A 232 -30.02 -9.01 28.60
C PRO A 232 -29.63 -10.48 28.76
N ALA A 233 -30.31 -11.19 29.66
CA ALA A 233 -30.09 -12.63 29.83
C ALA A 233 -30.37 -13.37 28.52
N VAL A 234 -29.70 -14.51 28.31
CA VAL A 234 -29.87 -15.34 27.10
C VAL A 234 -31.32 -15.81 26.98
N VAL A 235 -32.11 -15.14 26.13
CA VAL A 235 -33.47 -15.54 25.81
C VAL A 235 -33.41 -16.57 24.69
N ALA A 236 -33.39 -17.85 25.05
CA ALA A 236 -33.58 -18.93 24.10
C ALA A 236 -35.04 -18.94 23.59
N ALA A 237 -35.28 -18.28 22.44
CA ALA A 237 -36.58 -18.23 21.78
C ALA A 237 -36.52 -18.97 20.44
N ALA A 238 -37.18 -20.13 20.34
CA ALA A 238 -37.22 -20.97 19.15
C ALA A 238 -38.35 -20.57 18.18
N GLY A 239 -38.40 -19.28 17.81
CA GLY A 239 -39.40 -18.69 16.92
C GLY A 239 -39.01 -17.27 16.52
N GLU A 240 -39.64 -16.72 15.47
CA GLU A 240 -39.23 -15.45 14.87
C GLU A 240 -39.07 -14.32 15.89
N VAL A 241 -37.84 -13.80 16.00
CA VAL A 241 -37.55 -12.58 16.76
C VAL A 241 -38.00 -11.39 15.89
N PRO A 242 -39.04 -10.63 16.29
CA PRO A 242 -39.41 -9.42 15.55
C PRO A 242 -38.23 -8.44 15.59
N SER A 243 -37.93 -7.82 14.44
CA SER A 243 -36.70 -7.06 14.24
C SER A 243 -36.46 -6.01 15.34
N ALA A 244 -35.36 -6.19 16.09
CA ALA A 244 -35.01 -5.34 17.21
C ALA A 244 -34.81 -3.89 16.75
N THR A 245 -35.82 -3.05 16.98
CA THR A 245 -35.76 -1.64 16.65
C THR A 245 -35.05 -0.89 17.77
N VAL A 246 -34.08 -0.04 17.41
CA VAL A 246 -33.21 0.68 18.35
C VAL A 246 -33.42 2.19 18.24
N LYS A 247 -33.35 2.88 19.38
CA LYS A 247 -33.44 4.34 19.54
C LYS A 247 -32.39 4.76 20.57
N THR A 248 -31.46 5.59 20.12
CA THR A 248 -30.57 6.47 20.89
C THR A 248 -29.80 5.89 22.08
N GLY A 249 -28.48 5.82 21.93
CA GLY A 249 -27.54 5.76 23.06
C GLY A 249 -27.16 4.36 23.57
N GLN A 250 -27.42 3.28 22.81
CA GLN A 250 -26.97 1.93 23.16
C GLN A 250 -26.38 1.17 21.98
N THR A 251 -25.24 0.51 22.21
CA THR A 251 -24.68 -0.50 21.29
C THR A 251 -25.45 -1.81 21.46
N ALA A 252 -26.38 -2.09 20.55
CA ALA A 252 -27.07 -3.37 20.51
C ALA A 252 -26.11 -4.48 20.05
N LYS A 253 -25.75 -5.40 20.96
CA LYS A 253 -24.95 -6.60 20.66
C LYS A 253 -25.82 -7.86 20.82
N PRO A 254 -26.59 -8.26 19.79
CA PRO A 254 -27.39 -9.48 19.86
C PRO A 254 -26.48 -10.70 20.06
N SER A 255 -26.96 -11.65 20.87
CA SER A 255 -26.28 -12.94 21.06
C SER A 255 -26.43 -13.83 19.84
N ALA A 256 -25.47 -14.73 19.61
CA ALA A 256 -25.60 -15.75 18.57
C ALA A 256 -26.81 -16.65 18.84
N VAL A 257 -27.58 -16.93 17.79
CA VAL A 257 -28.75 -17.81 17.82
C VAL A 257 -28.37 -19.13 17.17
N ASP A 258 -28.20 -20.17 17.98
CA ASP A 258 -27.82 -21.51 17.52
C ASP A 258 -29.09 -22.32 17.18
N VAL A 259 -29.55 -22.23 15.92
CA VAL A 259 -30.78 -22.87 15.43
C VAL A 259 -30.53 -23.57 14.10
N ARG A 260 -30.93 -24.84 14.02
CA ARG A 260 -30.98 -25.60 12.76
C ARG A 260 -32.21 -25.21 11.93
N ALA A 261 -31.99 -25.12 10.62
CA ALA A 261 -32.93 -24.80 9.54
C ALA A 261 -33.24 -23.30 9.36
N GLU A 262 -32.84 -22.81 8.19
CA GLU A 262 -33.22 -21.58 7.46
C GLU A 262 -33.38 -20.27 8.25
N VAL A 263 -32.46 -19.33 7.98
CA VAL A 263 -32.54 -17.93 8.43
C VAL A 263 -33.10 -17.05 7.31
N PRO A 264 -34.20 -16.30 7.53
CA PRO A 264 -34.69 -15.31 6.56
C PRO A 264 -33.65 -14.23 6.26
N ALA A 265 -33.57 -13.79 5.00
CA ALA A 265 -32.56 -12.83 4.57
C ALA A 265 -32.66 -11.48 5.34
N PRO A 266 -31.55 -10.94 5.87
CA PRO A 266 -31.57 -9.70 6.66
C PRO A 266 -31.83 -8.48 5.77
N ASN A 267 -33.10 -8.03 5.73
CA ASN A 267 -33.51 -6.85 4.98
C ASN A 267 -33.16 -5.55 5.74
N VAL A 268 -32.03 -4.93 5.38
CA VAL A 268 -31.53 -3.70 6.02
C VAL A 268 -31.76 -2.49 5.11
N VAL A 269 -32.84 -1.74 5.36
CA VAL A 269 -33.09 -0.44 4.72
C VAL A 269 -32.43 0.67 5.56
N ALA A 270 -31.13 0.87 5.36
CA ALA A 270 -30.34 1.82 6.15
C ALA A 270 -30.41 3.25 5.61
N GLY A 271 -30.98 4.15 6.41
CA GLY A 271 -30.71 5.60 6.32
C GLY A 271 -29.58 5.97 7.28
N SER A 272 -28.38 6.23 6.75
CA SER A 272 -27.25 6.86 7.45
C SER A 272 -26.75 6.16 8.75
N ALA A 273 -26.38 4.88 8.65
CA ALA A 273 -25.62 4.18 9.70
C ALA A 273 -24.36 3.51 9.11
N THR A 274 -23.20 3.71 9.74
CA THR A 274 -21.87 3.45 9.11
C THR A 274 -21.32 2.03 9.33
N LEU A 275 -21.87 1.24 10.26
CA LEU A 275 -21.49 -0.17 10.41
C LEU A 275 -22.62 -1.01 11.00
N VAL A 276 -23.05 -2.05 10.28
CA VAL A 276 -23.97 -3.08 10.76
C VAL A 276 -23.24 -4.42 10.73
N GLN A 277 -22.85 -4.94 11.89
CA GLN A 277 -22.27 -6.27 12.03
C GLN A 277 -23.32 -7.25 12.59
N PRO A 278 -23.94 -8.10 11.75
CA PRO A 278 -24.70 -9.24 12.25
C PRO A 278 -23.74 -10.25 12.89
N SER A 279 -24.12 -10.79 14.05
CA SER A 279 -23.41 -11.90 14.69
C SER A 279 -23.50 -13.18 13.86
N VAL A 280 -22.46 -14.03 13.95
CA VAL A 280 -22.31 -15.28 13.18
C VAL A 280 -23.57 -16.16 13.23
N VAL A 281 -23.96 -16.66 12.05
CA VAL A 281 -24.98 -17.70 11.87
C VAL A 281 -24.28 -19.00 11.47
N ASN A 282 -24.41 -20.04 12.30
CA ASN A 282 -24.06 -21.41 11.92
C ASN A 282 -25.26 -22.02 11.18
N ALA A 283 -25.07 -22.47 9.93
CA ALA A 283 -26.13 -23.10 9.15
C ALA A 283 -25.60 -24.31 8.36
N SER A 284 -26.16 -25.49 8.61
CA SER A 284 -25.82 -26.73 7.89
C SER A 284 -26.70 -26.94 6.65
N GLY A 285 -26.91 -25.89 5.86
CA GLY A 285 -27.83 -25.88 4.71
C GLY A 285 -27.56 -24.71 3.76
N GLN A 286 -28.18 -24.74 2.57
CA GLN A 286 -28.04 -23.70 1.55
C GLN A 286 -28.47 -22.31 2.08
N VAL A 287 -27.69 -21.28 1.78
CA VAL A 287 -27.96 -19.89 2.20
C VAL A 287 -28.12 -19.00 0.97
N PRO A 288 -29.26 -18.29 0.81
CA PRO A 288 -29.43 -17.32 -0.27
C PRO A 288 -28.44 -16.15 -0.17
N ALA A 289 -27.95 -15.67 -1.32
CA ALA A 289 -26.97 -14.58 -1.36
C ALA A 289 -27.56 -13.26 -0.79
N PRO A 290 -26.81 -12.50 0.03
CA PRO A 290 -27.28 -11.23 0.58
C PRO A 290 -27.36 -10.15 -0.50
N THR A 291 -28.46 -9.40 -0.50
CA THR A 291 -28.68 -8.23 -1.37
C THR A 291 -28.59 -6.93 -0.58
N VAL A 292 -27.84 -5.96 -1.11
CA VAL A 292 -27.69 -4.61 -0.54
C VAL A 292 -27.94 -3.58 -1.63
N SER A 293 -28.74 -2.55 -1.33
CA SER A 293 -29.04 -1.44 -2.22
C SER A 293 -28.91 -0.10 -1.47
N ALA A 294 -28.08 0.80 -2.01
CA ALA A 294 -27.78 2.11 -1.43
C ALA A 294 -27.66 3.18 -2.53
N SER A 295 -27.99 4.43 -2.21
CA SER A 295 -28.07 5.52 -3.20
C SER A 295 -26.78 6.34 -3.38
N GLN A 296 -25.78 6.19 -2.51
CA GLN A 296 -24.35 6.42 -2.76
C GLN A 296 -23.48 5.97 -1.56
N ALA A 297 -22.20 5.68 -1.84
CA ALA A 297 -21.09 5.44 -0.90
C ALA A 297 -21.42 4.73 0.44
N ALA A 298 -21.38 3.39 0.46
CA ALA A 298 -21.47 2.59 1.68
C ALA A 298 -20.58 1.34 1.62
N THR A 299 -19.94 0.98 2.75
CA THR A 299 -19.15 -0.25 2.89
C THR A 299 -20.00 -1.36 3.51
N ALA A 300 -20.28 -2.42 2.76
CA ALA A 300 -21.02 -3.59 3.25
C ALA A 300 -20.08 -4.77 3.46
N SER A 301 -19.88 -5.16 4.72
CA SER A 301 -19.10 -6.36 5.11
C SER A 301 -20.03 -7.40 5.74
N PRO A 302 -20.71 -8.26 4.95
CA PRO A 302 -21.47 -9.38 5.49
C PRO A 302 -20.52 -10.37 6.17
N THR A 303 -20.77 -10.65 7.46
CA THR A 303 -19.97 -11.57 8.27
C THR A 303 -20.19 -13.04 7.86
N VAL A 304 -19.12 -13.84 8.01
CA VAL A 304 -19.02 -15.24 7.54
C VAL A 304 -20.21 -16.12 7.92
N VAL A 305 -20.75 -16.84 6.92
CA VAL A 305 -21.59 -18.02 7.10
C VAL A 305 -20.70 -19.24 7.29
N ALA A 306 -20.83 -19.94 8.41
CA ALA A 306 -20.14 -21.22 8.62
C ALA A 306 -21.07 -22.38 8.24
N GLY A 307 -20.76 -23.06 7.13
CA GLY A 307 -21.54 -24.19 6.61
C GLY A 307 -20.79 -25.00 5.54
N GLN A 308 -21.02 -26.31 5.48
CA GLN A 308 -20.40 -27.22 4.50
C GLN A 308 -21.19 -27.27 3.18
N ALA A 309 -21.21 -26.18 2.41
CA ALA A 309 -21.72 -26.12 1.04
C ALA A 309 -21.17 -24.91 0.28
N ASP A 310 -21.20 -24.94 -1.05
CA ASP A 310 -20.76 -23.83 -1.91
C ASP A 310 -21.49 -22.51 -1.61
N VAL A 311 -20.73 -21.41 -1.52
CA VAL A 311 -21.23 -20.06 -1.32
C VAL A 311 -21.01 -19.25 -2.61
N PRO A 312 -22.08 -18.88 -3.35
CA PRO A 312 -21.95 -18.02 -4.52
C PRO A 312 -21.61 -16.58 -4.12
N SER A 313 -20.90 -15.87 -5.00
CA SER A 313 -20.40 -14.51 -4.74
C SER A 313 -21.52 -13.49 -4.47
N PRO A 314 -21.35 -12.54 -3.54
CA PRO A 314 -22.33 -11.48 -3.28
C PRO A 314 -22.50 -10.55 -4.48
N THR A 315 -23.71 -10.01 -4.66
CA THR A 315 -24.03 -9.08 -5.76
C THR A 315 -24.34 -7.69 -5.22
N VAL A 316 -23.59 -6.68 -5.68
CA VAL A 316 -23.70 -5.27 -5.24
C VAL A 316 -24.05 -4.40 -6.44
N SER A 317 -24.85 -3.36 -6.23
CA SER A 317 -25.19 -2.35 -7.25
C SER A 317 -25.09 -0.95 -6.65
N ALA A 318 -24.32 -0.07 -7.30
CA ALA A 318 -24.06 1.31 -6.87
C ALA A 318 -23.91 2.22 -8.10
N THR A 319 -24.33 3.49 -7.98
CA THR A 319 -24.45 4.43 -9.10
C THR A 319 -23.18 5.23 -9.43
N THR A 320 -22.22 5.31 -8.51
CA THR A 320 -20.88 5.92 -8.71
C THR A 320 -19.89 5.29 -7.72
N ALA A 321 -18.59 5.48 -7.98
CA ALA A 321 -17.46 4.75 -7.39
C ALA A 321 -17.62 4.28 -5.92
N ALA A 322 -17.56 2.96 -5.73
CA ALA A 322 -17.60 2.31 -4.42
C ALA A 322 -16.54 1.19 -4.35
N THR A 323 -15.82 1.11 -3.23
CA THR A 323 -14.78 0.10 -3.00
C THR A 323 -15.37 -1.13 -2.32
N VAL A 324 -15.24 -2.30 -2.94
CA VAL A 324 -15.74 -3.57 -2.40
C VAL A 324 -14.57 -4.54 -2.22
N THR A 325 -14.24 -4.87 -0.98
CA THR A 325 -13.17 -5.81 -0.60
C THR A 325 -13.75 -7.02 0.14
N PRO A 326 -14.05 -8.13 -0.54
CA PRO A 326 -14.37 -9.39 0.10
C PRO A 326 -13.09 -10.08 0.59
N GLU A 327 -13.00 -10.43 1.87
CA GLU A 327 -11.82 -11.11 2.43
C GLU A 327 -12.15 -12.53 2.93
N VAL A 328 -11.52 -13.50 2.26
CA VAL A 328 -11.27 -14.92 2.62
C VAL A 328 -12.43 -15.74 3.23
N VAL A 329 -12.85 -16.78 2.49
CA VAL A 329 -13.57 -17.95 3.02
C VAL A 329 -12.57 -19.02 3.40
N GLU A 330 -12.53 -19.45 4.67
CA GLU A 330 -11.78 -20.65 5.07
C GLU A 330 -12.56 -21.93 4.72
N ALA A 331 -12.09 -22.65 3.70
CA ALA A 331 -12.47 -24.04 3.44
C ALA A 331 -11.26 -24.96 3.71
N GLN A 332 -11.49 -26.13 4.30
CA GLN A 332 -10.41 -27.08 4.63
C GLN A 332 -9.93 -27.89 3.42
N ALA A 333 -9.39 -27.21 2.40
CA ALA A 333 -8.65 -27.82 1.29
C ALA A 333 -7.66 -26.81 0.68
N LEU A 334 -6.35 -27.01 0.94
CA LEU A 334 -5.20 -26.22 0.44
C LEU A 334 -5.28 -24.69 0.60
N VAL A 335 -4.48 -24.15 1.52
CA VAL A 335 -4.23 -22.70 1.64
C VAL A 335 -3.23 -22.25 0.58
N PRO A 336 -3.58 -21.32 -0.35
CA PRO A 336 -2.62 -20.69 -1.24
C PRO A 336 -1.72 -19.71 -0.49
N SER A 337 -0.49 -19.53 -0.96
CA SER A 337 0.44 -18.52 -0.43
C SER A 337 -0.10 -17.09 -0.57
N ALA A 338 0.12 -16.24 0.43
CA ALA A 338 -0.24 -14.82 0.39
C ALA A 338 0.44 -14.10 -0.80
N GLY A 339 -0.34 -13.76 -1.83
CA GLY A 339 0.15 -13.09 -3.02
C GLY A 339 0.27 -11.58 -2.83
N VAL A 340 1.50 -11.06 -2.79
CA VAL A 340 1.73 -9.62 -2.91
C VAL A 340 1.54 -9.24 -4.38
N SER A 341 0.35 -8.74 -4.70
CA SER A 341 0.04 -8.17 -6.01
C SER A 341 0.68 -6.79 -6.17
N VAL A 342 2.00 -6.75 -6.36
CA VAL A 342 2.66 -5.56 -6.94
C VAL A 342 1.98 -5.28 -8.28
N PRO A 343 1.57 -4.04 -8.59
CA PRO A 343 1.10 -3.70 -9.93
C PRO A 343 2.21 -4.06 -10.93
N ILE A 344 1.94 -5.05 -11.78
CA ILE A 344 2.92 -5.56 -12.75
C ILE A 344 3.17 -4.43 -13.74
N LEU A 345 4.33 -3.76 -13.61
CA LEU A 345 4.67 -2.63 -14.47
C LEU A 345 4.81 -3.14 -15.92
N PRO A 346 4.34 -2.37 -16.92
CA PRO A 346 4.36 -2.83 -18.31
C PRO A 346 5.77 -3.22 -18.75
N GLY A 347 5.93 -4.43 -19.27
CA GLY A 347 7.21 -4.98 -19.70
C GLY A 347 7.99 -5.73 -18.61
N THR A 348 7.48 -5.89 -17.39
CA THR A 348 8.21 -6.64 -16.34
C THR A 348 8.18 -8.17 -16.49
N LEU A 349 7.34 -8.71 -17.39
CA LEU A 349 7.43 -10.12 -17.80
C LEU A 349 8.42 -10.33 -18.96
N ILE A 350 8.81 -9.25 -19.66
CA ILE A 350 9.79 -9.29 -20.75
C ILE A 350 11.19 -9.55 -20.19
N THR A 351 11.81 -10.62 -20.67
CA THR A 351 13.15 -11.08 -20.27
C THR A 351 14.12 -11.21 -21.45
N GLN A 352 13.60 -11.41 -22.67
CA GLN A 352 14.38 -11.71 -23.88
C GLN A 352 13.77 -11.06 -25.12
N ASP A 353 14.56 -10.95 -26.19
CA ASP A 353 14.11 -10.42 -27.48
C ASP A 353 13.07 -11.35 -28.14
N ALA A 354 12.21 -10.77 -28.99
CA ALA A 354 11.08 -11.46 -29.60
C ALA A 354 10.11 -12.07 -28.57
N GLN A 355 9.82 -11.29 -27.52
CA GLN A 355 8.74 -11.55 -26.56
C GLN A 355 7.65 -10.46 -26.64
N VAL A 356 6.43 -10.86 -26.30
CA VAL A 356 5.25 -10.00 -26.18
C VAL A 356 4.62 -10.21 -24.81
N GLU A 357 4.44 -9.12 -24.06
CA GLU A 357 3.63 -9.09 -22.85
C GLU A 357 2.27 -8.45 -23.17
N TRP A 358 1.19 -9.06 -22.65
CA TRP A 358 -0.17 -8.63 -22.90
C TRP A 358 -0.98 -8.57 -21.59
N GLY A 359 -1.63 -7.42 -21.36
CA GLY A 359 -2.45 -7.16 -20.17
C GLY A 359 -1.69 -7.16 -18.84
N GLY A 360 -0.35 -7.16 -18.86
CA GLY A 360 0.50 -7.34 -17.69
C GLY A 360 0.47 -8.75 -17.09
N THR A 361 -0.13 -9.74 -17.76
CA THR A 361 -0.29 -11.10 -17.20
C THR A 361 0.09 -12.24 -18.14
N ALA A 362 -0.05 -12.04 -19.46
CA ALA A 362 0.33 -13.04 -20.46
C ALA A 362 1.67 -12.71 -21.09
N LEU A 363 2.52 -13.73 -21.29
CA LEU A 363 3.80 -13.63 -21.99
C LEU A 363 3.83 -14.63 -23.15
N TRP A 364 4.18 -14.16 -24.34
CA TRP A 364 4.34 -14.96 -25.55
C TRP A 364 5.74 -14.75 -26.16
N GLY A 365 6.19 -15.67 -27.01
CA GLY A 365 7.47 -15.60 -27.71
C GLY A 365 8.56 -16.45 -27.09
N THR A 366 9.81 -16.00 -27.25
CA THR A 366 11.03 -16.77 -26.92
C THR A 366 10.98 -17.36 -25.50
N GLY A 367 11.11 -18.69 -25.38
CA GLY A 367 11.12 -19.38 -24.09
C GLY A 367 9.75 -19.65 -23.46
N THR A 368 8.64 -19.42 -24.17
CA THR A 368 7.27 -19.71 -23.72
C THR A 368 6.63 -20.84 -24.55
N SER A 369 5.56 -21.46 -24.04
CA SER A 369 4.72 -22.42 -24.79
C SER A 369 3.93 -21.79 -25.95
N TYR A 370 4.03 -20.47 -26.14
CA TYR A 370 3.45 -19.73 -27.26
C TYR A 370 4.57 -19.16 -28.13
N ARG A 371 5.14 -20.02 -28.97
CA ARG A 371 6.20 -19.62 -29.89
C ARG A 371 5.69 -18.52 -30.82
N LEU A 372 6.40 -17.39 -30.86
CA LEU A 372 6.11 -16.33 -31.81
C LEU A 372 6.55 -16.78 -33.22
N LEU A 373 5.64 -16.67 -34.20
CA LEU A 373 5.93 -16.91 -35.61
C LEU A 373 6.05 -15.60 -36.40
N GLU A 374 5.16 -14.65 -36.14
CA GLU A 374 5.07 -13.40 -36.91
C GLU A 374 4.41 -12.30 -36.07
N ILE A 375 4.88 -11.06 -36.22
CA ILE A 375 4.15 -9.86 -35.82
C ILE A 375 4.04 -8.97 -37.05
N THR A 376 2.83 -8.56 -37.40
CA THR A 376 2.59 -7.53 -38.41
C THR A 376 1.86 -6.35 -37.77
N GLY A 377 2.04 -5.15 -38.33
CA GLY A 377 1.39 -3.94 -37.81
C GLY A 377 1.97 -3.38 -36.51
N TRP A 378 3.13 -3.86 -36.05
CA TRP A 378 3.89 -3.21 -34.96
C TRP A 378 4.87 -2.16 -35.48
N ASP A 379 5.86 -2.57 -36.29
CA ASP A 379 6.84 -1.65 -36.90
C ASP A 379 6.40 -1.13 -38.27
N ALA A 380 5.25 -1.58 -38.78
CA ALA A 380 4.67 -1.06 -40.01
C ALA A 380 3.89 0.24 -39.76
N LYS A 381 4.05 1.23 -40.63
CA LYS A 381 3.26 2.47 -40.63
C LYS A 381 1.75 2.15 -40.60
N PRO A 382 0.96 2.71 -39.67
CA PRO A 382 -0.50 2.60 -39.68
C PRO A 382 -1.11 3.16 -40.97
N GLN A 383 -2.32 2.72 -41.33
CA GLN A 383 -3.02 3.30 -42.47
C GLN A 383 -3.25 4.80 -42.26
N LEU A 384 -3.15 5.58 -43.33
CA LEU A 384 -3.34 7.03 -43.33
C LEU A 384 -4.77 7.38 -43.75
N ASP A 385 -5.43 8.23 -42.97
CA ASP A 385 -6.57 9.04 -43.45
C ASP A 385 -5.98 10.30 -44.09
N ASP A 386 -5.79 10.24 -45.41
CA ASP A 386 -5.28 11.34 -46.24
C ASP A 386 -6.45 12.17 -46.79
N LEU A 387 -6.44 13.48 -46.53
CA LEU A 387 -7.46 14.43 -46.97
C LEU A 387 -7.08 15.17 -48.28
N THR A 388 -6.08 14.66 -49.00
CA THR A 388 -5.62 15.15 -50.31
C THR A 388 -6.74 15.12 -51.37
N GLN A 389 -6.84 16.18 -52.18
CA GLN A 389 -7.91 16.37 -53.16
C GLN A 389 -7.36 16.52 -54.59
N GLU A 390 -7.71 15.57 -55.47
CA GLU A 390 -7.36 15.55 -56.89
C GLU A 390 -7.73 16.84 -57.64
N GLU A 391 -6.85 17.33 -58.52
CA GLU A 391 -7.11 18.50 -59.35
C GLU A 391 -8.09 18.16 -60.51
N PRO A 392 -9.32 18.72 -60.57
CA PRO A 392 -10.34 18.27 -61.53
C PRO A 392 -10.02 18.47 -63.01
N ALA A 393 -8.96 19.22 -63.35
CA ALA A 393 -8.59 19.58 -64.72
C ALA A 393 -7.06 19.65 -64.96
N ARG A 394 -6.25 19.10 -64.05
CA ARG A 394 -4.77 19.12 -64.12
C ARG A 394 -4.20 17.78 -63.61
N HIS A 395 -2.91 17.55 -63.82
CA HIS A 395 -2.21 16.42 -63.20
C HIS A 395 -1.79 16.80 -61.77
N GLY A 396 -2.03 15.93 -60.80
CA GLY A 396 -1.68 16.11 -59.40
C GLY A 396 -2.87 16.41 -58.50
N ALA A 397 -2.60 16.65 -57.22
CA ALA A 397 -3.60 16.86 -56.18
C ALA A 397 -3.14 17.94 -55.20
N ASN A 398 -4.10 18.58 -54.52
CA ASN A 398 -3.85 19.49 -53.42
C ASN A 398 -3.63 18.67 -52.14
N ALA A 399 -2.41 18.71 -51.61
CA ALA A 399 -2.03 17.97 -50.41
C ALA A 399 -2.91 18.38 -49.21
N GLY A 400 -3.57 17.39 -48.61
CA GLY A 400 -4.39 17.57 -47.41
C GLY A 400 -3.60 17.33 -46.12
N VAL A 401 -4.28 17.50 -44.99
CA VAL A 401 -3.77 16.96 -43.72
C VAL A 401 -3.92 15.43 -43.74
N SER A 402 -2.98 14.73 -43.14
CA SER A 402 -2.92 13.28 -43.09
C SER A 402 -2.83 12.81 -41.65
N TYR A 403 -3.73 11.90 -41.25
CA TYR A 403 -3.81 11.37 -39.88
C TYR A 403 -3.55 9.86 -39.85
N LEU A 404 -2.82 9.39 -38.85
CA LEU A 404 -2.65 7.95 -38.62
C LEU A 404 -3.96 7.36 -38.07
N GLN A 405 -4.52 6.37 -38.77
CA GLN A 405 -5.57 5.53 -38.23
C GLN A 405 -5.04 4.68 -37.07
N ARG A 406 -5.97 4.15 -36.26
CA ARG A 406 -5.74 3.08 -35.26
C ARG A 406 -4.71 2.04 -35.74
N ARG A 407 -3.73 1.72 -34.90
CA ARG A 407 -2.77 0.64 -35.18
C ARG A 407 -3.46 -0.71 -35.01
N ILE A 408 -3.29 -1.61 -35.97
CA ILE A 408 -3.79 -2.99 -35.92
C ILE A 408 -2.59 -3.92 -35.89
N VAL A 409 -2.30 -4.50 -34.72
CA VAL A 409 -1.20 -5.46 -34.54
C VAL A 409 -1.75 -6.87 -34.70
N THR A 410 -1.20 -7.65 -35.60
CA THR A 410 -1.57 -9.07 -35.77
C THR A 410 -0.40 -9.95 -35.39
N ILE A 411 -0.62 -10.79 -34.37
CA ILE A 411 0.39 -11.66 -33.77
C ILE A 411 0.04 -13.09 -34.12
N LYS A 412 0.90 -13.76 -34.89
CA LYS A 412 0.80 -15.19 -35.18
C LYS A 412 1.65 -15.96 -34.18
N LEU A 413 1.01 -16.86 -33.44
CA LEU A 413 1.64 -17.76 -32.50
C LEU A 413 1.58 -19.20 -33.04
N GLN A 414 2.45 -20.05 -32.49
CA GLN A 414 2.35 -21.51 -32.55
C GLN A 414 2.33 -22.00 -31.10
N VAL A 415 1.35 -22.85 -30.77
CA VAL A 415 1.33 -23.54 -29.48
C VAL A 415 2.39 -24.64 -29.54
N ASP A 416 3.45 -24.53 -28.76
CA ASP A 416 4.51 -25.55 -28.73
C ASP A 416 4.19 -26.61 -27.67
N ALA A 417 3.37 -27.58 -28.09
CA ALA A 417 3.02 -28.77 -27.32
C ALA A 417 3.41 -30.07 -28.07
N LEU A 418 4.46 -29.99 -28.90
CA LEU A 418 4.97 -31.11 -29.70
C LEU A 418 5.44 -32.30 -28.86
N SER A 419 5.80 -32.07 -27.58
CA SER A 419 6.17 -33.10 -26.61
C SER A 419 4.99 -33.77 -25.92
N ASP A 420 3.85 -33.08 -25.77
CA ASP A 420 2.61 -33.63 -25.23
C ASP A 420 1.37 -32.95 -25.86
N PRO A 421 0.81 -33.52 -26.94
CA PRO A 421 -0.38 -32.96 -27.61
C PRO A 421 -1.65 -32.87 -26.74
N THR A 422 -1.67 -33.39 -25.51
CA THR A 422 -2.82 -33.21 -24.60
C THR A 422 -2.88 -31.78 -24.01
N GLU A 423 -1.73 -31.15 -23.81
CA GLU A 423 -1.61 -29.79 -23.25
C GLU A 423 -2.21 -28.71 -24.15
N VAL A 424 -2.24 -28.95 -25.47
CA VAL A 424 -2.84 -28.09 -26.52
C VAL A 424 -4.21 -27.55 -26.11
N SER A 425 -5.03 -28.42 -25.52
CA SER A 425 -6.40 -28.07 -25.11
C SER A 425 -6.44 -27.02 -23.99
N GLY A 426 -5.50 -27.10 -23.05
CA GLY A 426 -5.31 -26.19 -21.92
C GLY A 426 -4.62 -24.89 -22.33
N LEU A 427 -3.55 -24.96 -23.13
CA LEU A 427 -2.87 -23.78 -23.66
C LEU A 427 -3.82 -22.93 -24.52
N LEU A 428 -4.58 -23.55 -25.43
CA LEU A 428 -5.63 -22.83 -26.16
C LEU A 428 -6.75 -22.29 -25.25
N ALA A 429 -7.01 -22.88 -24.08
CA ALA A 429 -7.98 -22.38 -23.11
C ALA A 429 -7.46 -21.16 -22.35
N GLN A 430 -6.21 -21.18 -21.90
CA GLN A 430 -5.54 -20.06 -21.28
C GLN A 430 -5.46 -18.88 -22.24
N LEU A 431 -5.04 -19.11 -23.50
CA LEU A 431 -5.05 -18.09 -24.54
C LEU A 431 -6.45 -17.50 -24.79
N ARG A 432 -7.53 -18.30 -24.67
CA ARG A 432 -8.91 -17.78 -24.75
C ARG A 432 -9.27 -16.86 -23.59
N TYR A 433 -8.71 -17.09 -22.40
CA TYR A 433 -8.90 -16.23 -21.23
C TYR A 433 -8.07 -14.94 -21.34
N ASP A 434 -6.82 -15.02 -21.78
CA ASP A 434 -5.92 -13.86 -21.88
C ASP A 434 -6.28 -12.92 -23.05
N THR A 435 -6.83 -13.46 -24.15
CA THR A 435 -7.33 -12.64 -25.27
C THR A 435 -8.84 -12.37 -25.20
N ARG A 436 -9.45 -12.39 -24.00
CA ARG A 436 -10.91 -12.20 -23.84
C ARG A 436 -11.34 -10.75 -24.13
N THR A 437 -12.55 -10.60 -24.68
CA THR A 437 -13.19 -9.28 -24.77
C THR A 437 -13.64 -8.82 -23.39
N LEU A 438 -13.20 -7.64 -22.94
CA LEU A 438 -13.67 -7.04 -21.69
C LEU A 438 -15.00 -6.30 -21.87
N ARG A 439 -15.85 -6.36 -20.83
CA ARG A 439 -17.21 -5.77 -20.83
C ARG A 439 -17.20 -4.23 -20.73
N ASP A 440 -16.21 -3.68 -20.07
CA ASP A 440 -15.97 -2.24 -19.88
C ASP A 440 -15.29 -1.57 -21.10
N ASN A 441 -14.76 -2.37 -22.05
CA ASN A 441 -13.89 -1.92 -23.14
C ASN A 441 -12.57 -1.26 -22.68
N THR A 442 -12.11 -1.56 -21.46
CA THR A 442 -10.78 -1.12 -20.99
C THR A 442 -9.70 -1.61 -21.95
N LEU A 443 -8.75 -0.73 -22.27
CA LEU A 443 -7.59 -1.05 -23.07
C LEU A 443 -6.51 -1.68 -22.19
N TRP A 444 -5.93 -2.77 -22.67
CA TRP A 444 -4.78 -3.42 -22.05
C TRP A 444 -3.47 -2.97 -22.69
N THR A 445 -2.40 -3.09 -21.91
CA THR A 445 -1.03 -2.89 -22.37
C THR A 445 -0.63 -4.02 -23.31
N LEU A 446 -0.08 -3.63 -24.47
CA LEU A 446 0.66 -4.48 -25.37
C LEU A 446 2.10 -4.00 -25.34
N VAL A 447 3.00 -4.81 -24.79
CA VAL A 447 4.43 -4.50 -24.76
C VAL A 447 5.17 -5.51 -25.62
N ILE A 448 5.99 -5.02 -26.56
CA ILE A 448 6.73 -5.86 -27.49
C ILE A 448 8.20 -5.47 -27.46
N ARG A 449 9.07 -6.47 -27.36
CA ARG A 449 10.53 -6.29 -27.39
C ARG A 449 11.12 -6.73 -28.71
N GLY A 450 11.61 -5.76 -29.47
CA GLY A 450 12.47 -5.97 -30.64
C GLY A 450 13.92 -6.26 -30.24
N TYR A 451 14.85 -6.08 -31.17
CA TYR A 451 16.29 -6.23 -30.90
C TYR A 451 16.95 -4.99 -30.28
N THR A 452 16.34 -3.82 -30.46
CA THR A 452 16.89 -2.51 -30.07
C THR A 452 16.14 -1.85 -28.91
N GLU A 453 14.85 -2.16 -28.77
CA GLU A 453 13.93 -1.42 -27.91
C GLU A 453 12.81 -2.32 -27.37
N THR A 454 12.15 -1.84 -26.32
CA THR A 454 10.88 -2.39 -25.82
C THR A 454 9.89 -1.25 -25.71
N LEU A 455 8.81 -1.30 -26.49
CA LEU A 455 7.79 -0.25 -26.53
C LEU A 455 6.41 -0.80 -26.13
N MET A 456 5.54 0.10 -25.69
CA MET A 456 4.19 -0.17 -25.20
C MET A 456 3.13 0.54 -26.04
N ALA A 457 2.05 -0.15 -26.39
CA ALA A 457 0.81 0.45 -26.90
C ALA A 457 -0.38 0.06 -26.01
N PHE A 458 -1.49 0.79 -26.14
CA PHE A 458 -2.75 0.48 -25.44
C PHE A 458 -3.78 -0.02 -26.44
N GLY A 459 -4.31 -1.22 -26.25
CA GLY A 459 -5.20 -1.85 -27.22
C GLY A 459 -6.18 -2.86 -26.65
N LYS A 460 -6.98 -3.47 -27.53
CA LYS A 460 -7.89 -4.57 -27.21
C LYS A 460 -7.92 -5.59 -28.34
N VAL A 461 -8.05 -6.87 -28.00
CA VAL A 461 -8.23 -7.94 -28.99
C VAL A 461 -9.58 -7.75 -29.68
N ILE A 462 -9.56 -7.67 -31.02
CA ILE A 462 -10.75 -7.55 -31.86
C ILE A 462 -11.09 -8.85 -32.60
N ASP A 463 -10.10 -9.72 -32.80
CA ASP A 463 -10.29 -11.05 -33.40
C ASP A 463 -9.22 -12.02 -32.86
N ARG A 464 -9.56 -13.31 -32.84
CA ARG A 464 -8.60 -14.40 -32.65
C ARG A 464 -9.04 -15.61 -33.48
N THR A 465 -8.38 -15.80 -34.61
CA THR A 465 -8.58 -16.93 -35.52
C THR A 465 -7.60 -18.08 -35.25
N GLY A 466 -7.88 -19.23 -35.84
CA GLY A 466 -7.02 -20.41 -35.81
C GLY A 466 -7.62 -21.48 -36.70
N VAL A 467 -6.78 -22.21 -37.44
CA VAL A 467 -7.22 -23.21 -38.42
C VAL A 467 -7.04 -24.60 -37.83
N MET A 468 -8.03 -25.49 -38.00
CA MET A 468 -7.86 -26.92 -37.76
C MET A 468 -7.23 -27.56 -39.00
N ASP A 469 -5.96 -27.25 -39.22
CA ASP A 469 -5.15 -27.73 -40.34
C ASP A 469 -4.40 -29.03 -39.98
N ARG A 470 -3.35 -29.36 -40.77
CA ARG A 470 -2.47 -30.50 -40.49
C ARG A 470 -1.71 -30.32 -39.18
N ASP A 471 -1.31 -29.11 -38.83
CA ASP A 471 -0.37 -28.87 -37.74
C ASP A 471 -1.09 -28.84 -36.39
N TRP A 472 -2.39 -28.56 -36.39
CA TRP A 472 -3.32 -28.97 -35.32
C TRP A 472 -3.26 -30.48 -35.01
N SER A 473 -3.14 -31.34 -36.03
CA SER A 473 -3.17 -32.81 -35.83
C SER A 473 -1.90 -33.41 -35.21
N ILE A 474 -0.80 -32.64 -35.15
CA ILE A 474 0.46 -33.01 -34.46
C ILE A 474 0.68 -32.23 -33.16
N GLY A 475 -0.31 -31.45 -32.71
CA GLY A 475 -0.24 -30.68 -31.47
C GLY A 475 0.49 -29.34 -31.56
N ALA A 476 0.65 -28.79 -32.77
CA ALA A 476 1.27 -27.47 -33.01
C ALA A 476 0.34 -26.48 -33.74
N PRO A 477 -0.90 -26.24 -33.25
CA PRO A 477 -1.82 -25.32 -33.91
C PRO A 477 -1.31 -23.87 -33.87
N GLU A 478 -1.64 -23.11 -34.91
CA GLU A 478 -1.18 -21.73 -35.12
C GLU A 478 -2.32 -20.69 -34.92
N PRO A 479 -2.61 -20.27 -33.67
CA PRO A 479 -3.59 -19.21 -33.42
C PRO A 479 -3.04 -17.84 -33.82
N VAL A 480 -3.89 -17.01 -34.42
CA VAL A 480 -3.62 -15.63 -34.82
C VAL A 480 -4.47 -14.71 -33.96
N ILE A 481 -3.85 -13.68 -33.38
CA ILE A 481 -4.50 -12.69 -32.49
C ILE A 481 -4.41 -11.32 -33.14
N THR A 482 -5.54 -10.64 -33.30
CA THR A 482 -5.61 -9.29 -33.88
C THR A 482 -5.98 -8.28 -32.80
N ILE A 483 -5.07 -7.35 -32.51
CA ILE A 483 -5.20 -6.31 -31.49
C ILE A 483 -5.41 -4.95 -32.18
N MET A 484 -6.46 -4.23 -31.77
CA MET A 484 -6.65 -2.83 -32.14
C MET A 484 -6.11 -1.93 -31.04
N CYS A 485 -5.14 -1.09 -31.37
CA CYS A 485 -4.68 0.03 -30.57
C CYS A 485 -5.38 1.32 -31.07
N PRO A 486 -6.29 1.94 -30.29
CA PRO A 486 -7.04 3.12 -30.76
C PRO A 486 -6.15 4.35 -30.93
N ASP A 487 -5.13 4.50 -30.07
CA ASP A 487 -3.97 5.34 -30.37
C ASP A 487 -3.00 4.52 -31.22
N PRO A 488 -2.51 5.02 -32.37
CA PRO A 488 -1.50 4.32 -33.15
C PRO A 488 -0.13 4.24 -32.47
N ARG A 489 0.21 5.19 -31.59
CA ARG A 489 1.59 5.41 -31.09
C ARG A 489 2.10 4.30 -30.18
N ARG A 490 3.43 4.14 -30.21
CA ARG A 490 4.22 3.21 -29.41
C ARG A 490 5.11 3.99 -28.44
N TYR A 491 4.93 3.75 -27.14
CA TYR A 491 5.53 4.56 -26.06
C TYR A 491 6.71 3.86 -25.39
N SER A 492 7.67 4.63 -24.88
CA SER A 492 8.72 4.12 -24.00
C SER A 492 8.16 3.53 -22.69
N LEU A 493 8.87 2.55 -22.09
CA LEU A 493 8.48 1.90 -20.83
C LEU A 493 8.74 2.77 -19.60
N ASP A 494 9.72 3.66 -19.66
CA ASP A 494 9.91 4.71 -18.66
C ASP A 494 8.86 5.81 -18.79
N GLN A 495 8.65 6.57 -17.72
CA GLN A 495 7.73 7.71 -17.71
C GLN A 495 8.43 8.90 -17.09
N HIS A 496 8.54 9.96 -17.87
CA HIS A 496 9.12 11.21 -17.44
C HIS A 496 8.11 12.00 -16.61
N SER A 497 8.62 12.75 -15.63
CA SER A 497 7.86 13.77 -14.91
C SER A 497 8.77 14.95 -14.62
N VAL A 498 8.31 16.15 -14.94
CA VAL A 498 8.98 17.43 -14.62
C VAL A 498 7.95 18.37 -14.01
N VAL A 499 8.29 18.96 -12.86
CA VAL A 499 7.49 20.05 -12.27
C VAL A 499 8.03 21.38 -12.76
N ILE A 500 7.19 22.14 -13.46
CA ILE A 500 7.50 23.50 -13.92
C ILE A 500 7.04 24.48 -12.83
N PRO A 501 7.94 25.29 -12.23
CA PRO A 501 7.58 26.26 -11.22
C PRO A 501 6.87 27.48 -11.84
N ALA A 502 5.88 28.03 -11.13
CA ALA A 502 5.13 29.20 -11.61
C ALA A 502 5.99 30.47 -11.63
N ASN A 503 5.75 31.32 -12.63
CA ASN A 503 6.38 32.63 -12.83
C ASN A 503 7.92 32.56 -12.82
N ALA A 504 8.48 31.50 -13.41
CA ALA A 504 9.92 31.28 -13.54
C ALA A 504 10.56 32.31 -14.49
N SER A 505 11.83 32.67 -14.24
CA SER A 505 12.55 33.64 -15.08
C SER A 505 13.05 33.10 -16.42
N SER A 506 12.79 31.82 -16.73
CA SER A 506 13.21 31.10 -17.94
C SER A 506 12.37 29.81 -18.06
N PRO A 507 12.08 29.31 -19.28
CA PRO A 507 11.36 28.06 -19.47
C PRO A 507 12.14 26.83 -18.98
N MET A 508 11.42 25.74 -18.76
CA MET A 508 11.95 24.41 -18.50
C MET A 508 11.98 23.61 -19.81
N THR A 509 13.14 23.05 -20.16
CA THR A 509 13.25 22.14 -21.31
C THR A 509 12.80 20.73 -20.91
N LEU A 510 11.78 20.22 -21.61
CA LEU A 510 11.35 18.82 -21.59
C LEU A 510 11.82 18.17 -22.90
N VAL A 511 12.07 16.86 -22.91
CA VAL A 511 12.54 16.13 -24.10
C VAL A 511 11.67 14.93 -24.36
N ASN A 512 11.20 14.80 -25.60
CA ASN A 512 10.54 13.62 -26.14
C ASN A 512 11.54 12.93 -27.07
N ASP A 513 12.21 11.87 -26.62
CA ASP A 513 13.30 11.21 -27.37
C ASP A 513 12.78 10.22 -28.45
N GLY A 514 11.46 10.15 -28.67
CA GLY A 514 10.82 9.33 -29.69
C GLY A 514 10.63 10.04 -31.03
N ASP A 515 10.24 9.30 -32.08
CA ASP A 515 10.11 9.82 -33.45
C ASP A 515 8.76 10.49 -33.80
N LEU A 516 7.83 10.61 -32.84
CA LEU A 516 6.52 11.23 -33.03
C LEU A 516 6.07 12.06 -31.80
N TYR A 517 5.11 12.98 -32.00
CA TYR A 517 4.61 13.85 -30.93
C TYR A 517 3.87 13.07 -29.82
N THR A 518 4.05 13.49 -28.57
CA THR A 518 3.47 12.86 -27.38
C THR A 518 2.50 13.80 -26.65
N ASN A 519 1.42 13.24 -26.12
CA ASN A 519 0.39 13.99 -25.37
C ASN A 519 0.67 13.87 -23.86
N PRO A 520 1.11 14.94 -23.18
CA PRO A 520 1.39 14.89 -21.76
C PRO A 520 0.11 14.85 -20.91
N LEU A 521 0.22 14.26 -19.72
CA LEU A 521 -0.72 14.47 -18.62
C LEU A 521 -0.21 15.64 -17.79
N LEU A 522 -1.01 16.70 -17.65
CA LEU A 522 -0.66 17.89 -16.85
C LEU A 522 -1.38 17.85 -15.51
N ARG A 523 -0.74 18.28 -14.43
CA ARG A 523 -1.31 18.30 -13.08
C ARG A 523 -0.94 19.60 -12.37
N PHE A 524 -1.84 20.58 -12.39
CA PHE A 524 -1.63 21.91 -11.80
C PHE A 524 -1.98 21.88 -10.31
N ALA A 525 -1.04 22.25 -9.44
CA ALA A 525 -1.20 22.18 -7.99
C ALA A 525 -1.67 23.52 -7.40
N GLY A 526 -2.82 23.49 -6.71
CA GLY A 526 -3.33 24.66 -6.00
C GLY A 526 -2.63 24.93 -4.65
N PRO A 527 -2.61 26.18 -4.16
CA PRO A 527 -3.43 27.29 -4.64
C PRO A 527 -2.81 28.03 -5.84
N ALA A 528 -3.64 28.35 -6.84
CA ALA A 528 -3.25 29.10 -8.04
C ALA A 528 -4.45 29.86 -8.61
N THR A 529 -4.24 31.09 -9.09
CA THR A 529 -5.24 31.91 -9.79
C THR A 529 -4.83 32.05 -11.25
N ASN A 530 -5.77 31.79 -12.16
CA ASN A 530 -5.60 31.85 -13.60
C ASN A 530 -4.30 31.15 -14.07
N PRO A 531 -4.19 29.82 -13.91
CA PRO A 531 -3.01 29.07 -14.33
C PRO A 531 -2.91 29.03 -15.87
N LEU A 532 -1.77 29.45 -16.41
CA LEU A 532 -1.43 29.44 -17.85
C LEU A 532 -0.17 28.62 -18.08
N LEU A 533 -0.26 27.53 -18.86
CA LEU A 533 0.90 26.77 -19.33
C LEU A 533 1.18 27.10 -20.80
N TYR A 534 2.40 27.57 -21.08
CA TYR A 534 2.91 27.83 -22.42
C TYR A 534 3.82 26.68 -22.87
N ASN A 535 3.72 26.30 -24.15
CA ASN A 535 4.79 25.63 -24.89
C ASN A 535 5.36 26.66 -25.88
N GLU A 536 6.51 27.23 -25.52
CA GLU A 536 7.19 28.29 -26.28
C GLU A 536 7.76 27.77 -27.61
N THR A 537 8.11 26.48 -27.68
CA THR A 537 8.61 25.85 -28.91
C THR A 537 7.52 25.71 -29.99
N LEU A 538 6.26 25.54 -29.59
CA LEU A 538 5.12 25.34 -30.50
C LEU A 538 4.17 26.54 -30.63
N ASP A 539 4.42 27.63 -29.89
CA ASP A 539 3.54 28.81 -29.77
C ASP A 539 2.10 28.42 -29.35
N ARG A 540 1.98 27.65 -28.25
CA ARG A 540 0.69 27.12 -27.74
C ARG A 540 0.51 27.42 -26.26
N VAL A 541 -0.73 27.73 -25.86
CA VAL A 541 -1.10 28.05 -24.47
C VAL A 541 -2.29 27.20 -24.04
N LEU A 542 -2.29 26.75 -22.79
CA LEU A 542 -3.50 26.31 -22.06
C LEU A 542 -3.68 27.21 -20.84
N GLY A 543 -4.70 28.07 -20.87
CA GLY A 543 -5.13 28.87 -19.73
C GLY A 543 -6.44 28.35 -19.14
N PHE A 544 -6.64 28.54 -17.84
CA PHE A 544 -7.89 28.21 -17.16
C PHE A 544 -8.37 29.43 -16.37
N ASP A 545 -9.60 29.89 -16.62
CA ASP A 545 -10.18 31.11 -16.05
C ASP A 545 -10.73 30.86 -14.62
N MET A 546 -9.93 30.18 -13.78
CA MET A 546 -10.34 29.65 -12.48
C MET A 546 -9.34 29.93 -11.36
N THR A 547 -9.79 29.74 -10.11
CA THR A 547 -8.91 29.72 -8.93
C THR A 547 -8.92 28.34 -8.28
N LEU A 548 -7.77 27.68 -8.28
CA LEU A 548 -7.53 26.43 -7.56
C LEU A 548 -7.28 26.73 -6.08
N GLY A 549 -7.98 26.00 -5.20
CA GLY A 549 -7.80 26.03 -3.76
C GLY A 549 -6.55 25.30 -3.27
N ALA A 550 -6.16 25.53 -2.02
CA ALA A 550 -5.00 24.87 -1.43
C ALA A 550 -5.26 23.36 -1.24
N GLY A 551 -4.45 22.52 -1.90
CA GLY A 551 -4.62 21.06 -1.92
C GLY A 551 -5.54 20.53 -3.02
N GLU A 552 -6.10 21.40 -3.87
CA GLU A 552 -6.76 20.99 -5.11
C GLU A 552 -5.72 20.69 -6.20
N LEU A 553 -6.09 19.79 -7.12
CA LEU A 553 -5.24 19.36 -8.22
C LEU A 553 -6.06 19.26 -9.51
N LEU A 554 -5.79 20.16 -10.45
CA LEU A 554 -6.40 20.16 -11.77
C LEU A 554 -5.60 19.21 -12.67
N VAL A 555 -6.23 18.13 -13.11
CA VAL A 555 -5.64 17.11 -13.99
C VAL A 555 -6.15 17.32 -15.40
N VAL A 556 -5.22 17.49 -16.35
CA VAL A 556 -5.51 17.73 -17.76
C VAL A 556 -4.92 16.59 -18.59
N ASP A 557 -5.81 15.76 -19.12
CA ASP A 557 -5.49 14.68 -20.05
C ASP A 557 -5.56 15.24 -21.48
N THR A 558 -4.41 15.64 -22.02
CA THR A 558 -4.33 16.23 -23.36
C THR A 558 -4.75 15.24 -24.44
N GLN A 559 -4.45 13.95 -24.29
CA GLN A 559 -4.82 12.91 -25.25
C GLN A 559 -6.34 12.74 -25.36
N ARG A 560 -7.05 12.69 -24.22
CA ARG A 560 -8.52 12.56 -24.19
C ARG A 560 -9.24 13.90 -24.39
N GLY A 561 -8.55 15.02 -24.17
CA GLY A 561 -9.16 16.35 -24.16
C GLY A 561 -10.05 16.53 -22.93
N LYS A 562 -9.54 16.21 -21.74
CA LYS A 562 -10.31 16.30 -20.49
C LYS A 562 -9.59 17.13 -19.44
N VAL A 563 -10.36 17.88 -18.67
CA VAL A 563 -9.92 18.77 -17.59
C VAL A 563 -10.76 18.41 -16.36
N THR A 564 -10.14 17.99 -15.26
CA THR A 564 -10.87 17.49 -14.08
C THR A 564 -10.22 17.87 -12.75
N ILE A 565 -11.05 18.01 -11.71
CA ILE A 565 -10.61 18.04 -10.31
C ILE A 565 -11.26 16.85 -9.60
N GLY A 566 -10.45 15.86 -9.23
CA GLY A 566 -10.94 14.57 -8.76
C GLY A 566 -11.82 13.87 -9.82
N ASN A 567 -13.14 13.84 -9.59
CA ASN A 567 -14.14 13.29 -10.51
C ASN A 567 -15.05 14.36 -11.15
N VAL A 568 -14.84 15.65 -10.84
CA VAL A 568 -15.61 16.77 -11.42
C VAL A 568 -14.95 17.18 -12.73
N ASP A 569 -15.76 17.47 -13.75
CA ASP A 569 -15.30 17.96 -15.05
C ASP A 569 -15.27 19.50 -15.06
N HIS A 570 -14.20 20.04 -15.62
CA HIS A 570 -13.85 21.47 -15.64
C HIS A 570 -13.49 21.94 -17.07
N GLU A 571 -13.99 21.27 -18.12
CA GLU A 571 -13.81 21.71 -19.51
C GLU A 571 -14.39 23.13 -19.74
N ALA A 572 -15.41 23.53 -18.98
CA ALA A 572 -16.00 24.88 -19.04
C ALA A 572 -15.16 25.98 -18.36
N ASP A 573 -14.07 25.63 -17.66
CA ASP A 573 -13.14 26.57 -17.03
C ASP A 573 -11.88 26.82 -17.91
N ILE A 574 -11.80 26.24 -19.11
CA ILE A 574 -10.74 26.53 -20.10
C ILE A 574 -10.93 27.97 -20.62
N SER A 575 -9.84 28.73 -20.72
CA SER A 575 -9.89 30.12 -21.19
C SER A 575 -10.09 30.20 -22.72
N ASP A 576 -11.33 30.42 -23.15
CA ASP A 576 -11.78 30.62 -24.55
C ASP A 576 -11.00 31.72 -25.30
N THR A 577 -10.34 32.64 -24.59
CA THR A 577 -9.68 33.82 -25.18
C THR A 577 -8.25 33.52 -25.66
N ILE A 578 -7.56 32.56 -25.05
CA ILE A 578 -6.11 32.33 -25.24
C ILE A 578 -5.72 30.86 -25.45
N SER A 579 -6.58 29.91 -25.10
CA SER A 579 -6.20 28.49 -25.08
C SER A 579 -6.30 27.84 -26.45
N VAL A 580 -5.32 27.00 -26.79
CA VAL A 580 -5.51 26.00 -27.84
C VAL A 580 -6.50 24.91 -27.34
N PRO A 581 -7.19 24.18 -28.22
CA PRO A 581 -7.95 23.01 -27.80
C PRO A 581 -7.07 22.04 -27.02
N VAL A 582 -7.58 21.42 -25.95
CA VAL A 582 -6.76 20.59 -25.02
C VAL A 582 -6.02 19.43 -25.70
N LYS A 583 -6.52 18.94 -26.84
CA LYS A 583 -5.88 17.91 -27.70
C LYS A 583 -4.75 18.42 -28.57
N GLU A 584 -4.70 19.73 -28.80
CA GLU A 584 -3.66 20.42 -29.56
C GLU A 584 -2.50 20.87 -28.68
N PHE A 585 -2.57 20.68 -27.35
CA PHE A 585 -1.39 20.78 -26.49
C PHE A 585 -0.65 19.44 -26.46
N PHE A 586 0.58 19.43 -26.97
CA PHE A 586 1.45 18.27 -27.01
C PHE A 586 2.92 18.69 -26.88
N LEU A 587 3.80 17.69 -26.70
CA LEU A 587 5.24 17.84 -26.85
C LEU A 587 5.62 17.25 -28.23
N ASP A 588 6.27 18.03 -29.08
CA ASP A 588 6.79 17.56 -30.37
C ASP A 588 8.08 16.75 -30.18
N VAL A 589 8.67 16.23 -31.25
CA VAL A 589 9.93 15.45 -31.22
C VAL A 589 11.11 16.31 -30.72
N GLY A 590 11.87 15.76 -29.77
CA GLY A 590 13.03 16.42 -29.18
C GLY A 590 12.69 17.44 -28.09
N SER A 591 13.47 18.53 -28.03
CA SER A 591 13.37 19.55 -26.97
C SER A 591 12.15 20.45 -27.13
N ASN A 592 11.34 20.55 -26.07
CA ASN A 592 10.22 21.45 -25.93
C ASN A 592 10.46 22.37 -24.73
N GLU A 593 10.37 23.68 -24.91
CA GLU A 593 10.54 24.68 -23.86
C GLU A 593 9.17 25.13 -23.34
N LEU A 594 8.89 24.87 -22.06
CA LEU A 594 7.60 25.16 -21.43
C LEU A 594 7.78 26.10 -20.22
N SER A 595 6.87 27.06 -20.09
CA SER A 595 6.80 28.00 -18.96
C SER A 595 5.39 28.05 -18.37
N TYR A 596 5.30 28.26 -17.06
CA TYR A 596 4.06 28.25 -16.31
C TYR A 596 3.86 29.59 -15.61
N GLU A 597 2.74 30.26 -15.86
CA GLU A 597 2.38 31.54 -15.25
C GLU A 597 1.09 31.41 -14.40
N THR A 598 0.98 32.27 -13.38
CA THR A 598 -0.22 32.41 -12.55
C THR A 598 -0.36 33.85 -12.06
N ASP A 599 -1.57 34.43 -12.10
CA ASP A 599 -1.87 35.75 -11.52
C ASP A 599 -1.55 35.79 -10.01
N SER A 600 -1.77 34.68 -9.30
CA SER A 600 -1.37 34.52 -7.91
C SER A 600 -1.20 33.03 -7.53
N GLY A 601 -0.42 32.75 -6.49
CA GLY A 601 -0.20 31.39 -6.01
C GLY A 601 0.88 30.65 -6.80
N GLY A 602 0.57 29.44 -7.29
CA GLY A 602 1.42 28.67 -8.20
C GLY A 602 2.61 27.96 -7.56
N ALA A 603 2.78 28.04 -6.23
CA ALA A 603 3.96 27.53 -5.51
C ALA A 603 4.16 26.00 -5.58
N GLY A 604 3.12 25.23 -5.94
CA GLY A 604 3.22 23.79 -6.22
C GLY A 604 3.66 23.45 -7.65
N GLY A 605 3.71 24.44 -8.54
CA GLY A 605 4.01 24.26 -9.96
C GLY A 605 2.90 23.54 -10.74
N VAL A 606 3.26 23.11 -11.95
CA VAL A 606 2.51 22.14 -12.75
C VAL A 606 3.41 20.95 -13.03
N GLU A 607 2.96 19.74 -12.67
CA GLU A 607 3.65 18.51 -13.05
C GLU A 607 3.24 18.12 -14.47
N VAL A 608 4.22 17.97 -15.35
CA VAL A 608 4.05 17.50 -16.73
C VAL A 608 4.61 16.09 -16.80
N LEU A 609 3.76 15.10 -17.08
CA LEU A 609 4.15 13.69 -17.23
C LEU A 609 3.96 13.23 -18.66
N TRP A 610 4.96 12.57 -19.24
CA TRP A 610 4.89 12.04 -20.59
C TRP A 610 5.69 10.74 -20.74
N ARG A 611 5.53 10.12 -21.90
CA ARG A 611 6.35 9.00 -22.39
C ARG A 611 6.79 9.37 -23.80
N ASP A 612 7.98 8.93 -24.18
CA ASP A 612 8.51 9.16 -25.51
C ASP A 612 7.63 8.42 -26.52
N ALA A 613 7.11 9.13 -27.51
CA ALA A 613 6.18 8.56 -28.48
C ALA A 613 6.88 8.29 -29.81
N ASN A 614 6.63 7.11 -30.35
CA ASN A 614 7.11 6.67 -31.66
C ASN A 614 5.90 6.27 -32.50
N GLU A 615 6.03 6.31 -33.83
CA GLU A 615 4.96 5.91 -34.76
C GLU A 615 4.51 4.47 -34.54
#